data_AF-A0A397A9S1-F1
#
_entry.id   AF-A0A397A9S1-F1
#
_cell.length_a   1.000
_cell.length_b   1.000
_cell.length_c   1.000
_cell.angle_alpha   90.00
_cell.angle_beta   90.00
_cell.angle_gamma   90.00
#
_symmetry.space_group_name_H-M   'P 1'
#
loop_
_entity.id
_entity.type
_entity.pdbx_description
1 polymer ?
#
loop_
_entity_poly.entity_id
_entity_poly.type
_entity_poly.pdbx_seq_one_letter_code
_entity_poly.pdbx_strand_id
1 'polypeptide(L)'
;MSGPFGEAYTVSRMLDSINETMGDSAKVELKRNVGNGIALDTSPKEIACLDTQAKIKTSVERVANMDSLEKQAWIAYQRSKGNDLFKAQKFKEASDAYLQALTGLDLGGPGHNDVQRDVQHPITCNIVACMLKLEQWDKAVKMASIVLTAEPTNVKSLVQRARAYMHLEDFDKARKDAIAAQDLAHDVSKLLETIRRTQLHARRQQQVKTSFEKNMMKHIGSIYHDKKPPPNPSNVTLSKPSPTLRLWRQVVQNVFKCLAWALNLCFGKRKLA
;
A
#
# COMPACT_ATOMS: atom_id res chain seq x y z
N MET A 1 -5.02 -32.24 -12.92
CA MET A 1 -6.49 -32.33 -13.08
C MET A 1 -7.05 -30.92 -13.02
N SER A 2 -7.36 -30.35 -14.18
CA SER A 2 -8.15 -29.12 -14.28
C SER A 2 -9.54 -29.40 -13.72
N GLY A 3 -10.04 -28.53 -12.84
CA GLY A 3 -11.39 -28.67 -12.29
C GLY A 3 -12.46 -28.62 -13.39
N PRO A 4 -13.75 -28.92 -13.06
CA PRO A 4 -14.88 -28.93 -14.00
C PRO A 4 -15.07 -27.63 -14.80
N PHE A 5 -14.40 -26.56 -14.39
CA PHE A 5 -14.46 -25.25 -15.03
C PHE A 5 -13.01 -24.85 -15.39
N GLY A 6 -12.68 -24.87 -16.69
CA GLY A 6 -11.34 -24.53 -17.19
C GLY A 6 -10.80 -23.20 -16.65
N GLU A 7 -9.49 -23.14 -16.45
CA GLU A 7 -8.79 -22.02 -15.81
C GLU A 7 -8.68 -20.80 -16.75
N ALA A 8 -8.84 -19.60 -16.19
CA ALA A 8 -8.67 -18.36 -16.92
C ALA A 8 -7.21 -18.22 -17.40
N TYR A 9 -7.03 -17.70 -18.62
CA TYR A 9 -5.70 -17.41 -19.17
C TYR A 9 -5.16 -16.14 -18.51
N THR A 10 -4.16 -16.29 -17.63
CA THR A 10 -3.57 -15.19 -16.85
C THR A 10 -2.36 -14.59 -17.54
N VAL A 11 -1.98 -13.37 -17.14
CA VAL A 11 -0.79 -12.69 -17.66
C VAL A 11 0.47 -13.47 -17.31
N SER A 12 0.56 -14.00 -16.08
CA SER A 12 1.70 -14.87 -15.72
C SER A 12 1.81 -16.09 -16.61
N ARG A 13 0.70 -16.79 -16.88
CA ARG A 13 0.72 -17.96 -17.79
C ARG A 13 1.10 -17.60 -19.22
N MET A 14 0.64 -16.45 -19.69
CA MET A 14 1.03 -15.95 -21.01
C MET A 14 2.54 -15.73 -21.07
N LEU A 15 3.11 -15.05 -20.08
CA LEU A 15 4.54 -14.79 -20.00
C LEU A 15 5.35 -16.09 -19.86
N ASP A 16 4.91 -17.03 -19.00
CA ASP A 16 5.56 -18.32 -18.81
C ASP A 16 5.56 -19.13 -20.13
N SER A 17 4.42 -19.23 -20.81
CA SER A 17 4.30 -19.93 -22.08
C SER A 17 5.17 -19.33 -23.19
N ILE A 18 5.26 -18.00 -23.26
CA ILE A 18 6.13 -17.31 -24.21
C ILE A 18 7.60 -17.60 -23.88
N ASN A 19 7.99 -17.50 -22.61
CA ASN A 19 9.36 -17.74 -22.18
C ASN A 19 9.79 -19.20 -22.36
N GLU A 20 8.90 -20.16 -22.11
CA GLU A 20 9.13 -21.58 -22.41
C GLU A 20 9.37 -21.82 -23.90
N THR A 21 8.59 -21.15 -24.77
CA THR A 21 8.72 -21.27 -26.23
C THR A 21 10.03 -20.64 -26.74
N MET A 22 10.49 -19.56 -26.10
CA MET A 22 11.73 -18.85 -26.47
C MET A 22 13.01 -19.53 -25.94
N GLY A 23 12.88 -20.43 -24.94
CA GLY A 23 14.00 -21.13 -24.33
C GLY A 23 15.07 -20.18 -23.79
N ASP A 24 16.34 -20.59 -23.89
CA ASP A 24 17.47 -19.78 -23.40
C ASP A 24 17.83 -18.57 -24.30
N SER A 25 17.15 -18.42 -25.45
CA SER A 25 17.54 -17.42 -26.45
C SER A 25 17.08 -16.01 -26.11
N ALA A 26 15.94 -15.86 -25.44
CA ALA A 26 15.37 -14.55 -25.09
C ALA A 26 14.35 -14.66 -23.94
N LYS A 27 14.28 -13.59 -23.13
CA LYS A 27 13.29 -13.47 -22.04
C LYS A 27 12.35 -12.31 -22.32
N VAL A 28 11.05 -12.57 -22.25
CA VAL A 28 9.97 -11.59 -22.35
C VAL A 28 9.52 -11.18 -20.96
N GLU A 29 9.52 -9.87 -20.72
CA GLU A 29 9.07 -9.25 -19.48
C GLU A 29 8.06 -8.15 -19.76
N LEU A 30 7.06 -8.03 -18.89
CA LEU A 30 6.06 -6.98 -18.99
C LEU A 30 6.61 -5.66 -18.43
N LYS A 31 6.56 -4.58 -19.22
CA LYS A 31 6.95 -3.24 -18.78
C LYS A 31 5.78 -2.26 -18.83
N ARG A 32 5.66 -1.43 -17.81
CA ARG A 32 4.68 -0.35 -17.72
C ARG A 32 5.21 0.90 -18.42
N ASN A 33 4.46 1.40 -19.39
CA ASN A 33 4.74 2.68 -20.03
C ASN A 33 4.24 3.81 -19.11
N VAL A 34 5.13 4.72 -18.70
CA VAL A 34 4.79 5.86 -17.82
C VAL A 34 4.62 7.19 -18.57
N GLY A 35 4.68 7.17 -19.91
CA GLY A 35 4.83 8.38 -20.70
C GLY A 35 6.27 8.90 -20.63
N ASN A 36 6.68 9.71 -21.61
CA ASN A 36 8.05 10.23 -21.77
C ASN A 36 9.11 9.20 -22.22
N GLY A 37 8.71 8.08 -22.82
CA GLY A 37 9.63 7.07 -23.37
C GLY A 37 10.32 6.19 -22.33
N ILE A 38 9.96 6.32 -21.05
CA ILE A 38 10.48 5.49 -19.97
C ILE A 38 9.57 4.27 -19.81
N ALA A 39 10.16 3.08 -19.86
CA ALA A 39 9.50 1.82 -19.55
C ALA A 39 10.00 1.33 -18.19
N LEU A 40 9.10 1.20 -17.22
CA LEU A 40 9.41 0.66 -15.90
C LEU A 40 9.07 -0.82 -15.84
N ASP A 41 9.88 -1.60 -15.14
CA ASP A 41 9.61 -3.01 -14.93
C ASP A 41 8.34 -3.18 -14.08
N THR A 42 7.47 -4.09 -14.49
CA THR A 42 6.20 -4.34 -13.78
C THR A 42 6.50 -5.11 -12.50
N SER A 43 6.00 -4.61 -11.36
CA SER A 43 6.20 -5.29 -10.08
C SER A 43 5.49 -6.65 -10.07
N PRO A 44 6.03 -7.69 -9.41
CA PRO A 44 5.33 -8.97 -9.22
C PRO A 44 3.93 -8.81 -8.59
N LYS A 45 3.72 -7.75 -7.79
CA LYS A 45 2.42 -7.41 -7.20
C LYS A 45 1.42 -6.90 -8.26
N GLU A 46 1.89 -6.16 -9.26
CA GLU A 46 1.08 -5.65 -10.36
C GLU A 46 0.69 -6.77 -11.31
N ILE A 47 1.61 -7.68 -11.65
CA ILE A 47 1.31 -8.88 -12.43
C ILE A 47 0.26 -9.74 -11.72
N ALA A 48 0.42 -9.97 -10.41
CA ALA A 48 -0.57 -10.70 -9.63
C ALA A 48 -1.94 -10.01 -9.60
N CYS A 49 -1.99 -8.68 -9.60
CA CYS A 49 -3.23 -7.91 -9.68
C CYS A 49 -3.93 -8.11 -11.03
N LEU A 50 -3.17 -8.04 -12.13
CA LEU A 50 -3.67 -8.29 -13.49
C LEU A 50 -4.20 -9.73 -13.64
N ASP A 51 -3.51 -10.71 -13.06
CA ASP A 51 -3.96 -12.10 -13.06
C ASP A 51 -5.30 -12.28 -12.35
N THR A 52 -5.43 -11.71 -11.14
CA THR A 52 -6.70 -11.76 -10.40
C THR A 52 -7.80 -11.01 -11.16
N GLN A 53 -7.50 -9.88 -11.80
CA GLN A 53 -8.46 -9.15 -12.62
C GLN A 53 -8.93 -9.96 -13.84
N ALA A 54 -8.01 -10.62 -14.55
CA ALA A 54 -8.35 -11.48 -15.69
C ALA A 54 -9.22 -12.68 -15.26
N LYS A 55 -8.89 -13.30 -14.12
CA LYS A 55 -9.70 -14.37 -13.52
C LYS A 55 -11.12 -13.91 -13.19
N ILE A 56 -11.25 -12.75 -12.53
CA ILE A 56 -12.57 -12.19 -12.17
C ILE A 56 -13.37 -11.86 -13.43
N LYS A 57 -12.77 -11.19 -14.41
CA LYS A 57 -13.45 -10.83 -15.66
C LYS A 57 -14.01 -12.06 -16.37
N THR A 58 -13.19 -13.10 -16.52
CA THR A 58 -13.61 -14.39 -17.12
C THR A 58 -14.74 -15.03 -16.30
N SER A 59 -14.67 -14.98 -14.96
CA SER A 59 -15.72 -15.50 -14.09
C SER A 59 -17.03 -14.69 -14.20
N VAL A 60 -16.97 -13.38 -14.34
CA VAL A 60 -18.15 -12.52 -14.53
C VAL A 60 -18.84 -12.81 -15.86
N GLU A 61 -18.09 -12.87 -16.95
CA GLU A 61 -18.64 -13.20 -18.28
C GLU A 61 -19.28 -14.60 -18.29
N ARG A 62 -18.67 -15.55 -17.58
CA ARG A 62 -19.21 -16.91 -17.43
C ARG A 62 -20.50 -16.93 -16.60
N VAL A 63 -20.52 -16.26 -15.45
CA VAL A 63 -21.70 -16.19 -14.57
C VAL A 63 -22.86 -15.46 -15.24
N ALA A 64 -22.59 -14.47 -16.11
CA ALA A 64 -23.63 -13.74 -16.81
C ALA A 64 -24.50 -14.64 -17.71
N ASN A 65 -23.93 -15.75 -18.20
CA ASN A 65 -24.62 -16.72 -19.06
C ASN A 65 -25.24 -17.89 -18.28
N MET A 66 -25.14 -17.92 -16.95
CA MET A 66 -25.61 -19.01 -16.10
C MET A 66 -27.01 -18.73 -15.52
N ASP A 67 -27.76 -19.80 -15.31
CA ASP A 67 -29.09 -19.73 -14.71
C ASP A 67 -29.03 -19.53 -13.18
N SER A 68 -30.11 -19.07 -12.54
CA SER A 68 -30.10 -18.74 -11.10
C SER A 68 -29.69 -19.92 -10.20
N LEU A 69 -30.06 -21.15 -10.55
CA LEU A 69 -29.67 -22.36 -9.83
C LEU A 69 -28.20 -22.70 -10.05
N GLU A 70 -27.70 -22.52 -11.27
CA GLU A 70 -26.30 -22.73 -11.61
C GLU A 70 -25.39 -21.72 -10.91
N LYS A 71 -25.83 -20.45 -10.78
CA LYS A 71 -25.12 -19.43 -9.99
C LYS A 71 -24.97 -19.84 -8.53
N GLN A 72 -26.01 -20.40 -7.92
CA GLN A 72 -25.94 -20.89 -6.54
C GLN A 72 -24.96 -22.07 -6.41
N ALA A 73 -25.02 -23.03 -7.36
CA ALA A 73 -24.08 -24.15 -7.40
C ALA A 73 -22.63 -23.67 -7.60
N TRP A 74 -22.42 -22.66 -8.45
CA TRP A 74 -21.12 -22.02 -8.66
C TRP A 74 -20.58 -21.40 -7.36
N ILE A 75 -21.39 -20.61 -6.66
CA ILE A 75 -21.00 -19.99 -5.38
C ILE A 75 -20.62 -21.08 -4.36
N ALA A 76 -21.44 -22.13 -4.23
CA ALA A 76 -21.19 -23.23 -3.31
C ALA A 76 -19.88 -23.98 -3.64
N TYR A 77 -19.67 -24.28 -4.93
CA TYR A 77 -18.46 -24.93 -5.42
C TYR A 77 -17.21 -24.09 -5.14
N GLN A 78 -17.22 -22.79 -5.50
CA GLN A 78 -16.08 -21.91 -5.29
C GLN A 78 -15.79 -21.67 -3.81
N ARG A 79 -16.84 -21.56 -2.98
CA ARG A 79 -16.70 -21.47 -1.52
C ARG A 79 -16.05 -22.73 -0.95
N SER A 80 -16.48 -23.93 -1.37
CA SER A 80 -15.87 -25.19 -0.93
C SER A 80 -14.41 -25.27 -1.35
N LYS A 81 -14.12 -24.98 -2.63
CA LYS A 81 -12.76 -24.94 -3.17
C LYS A 81 -11.86 -23.99 -2.39
N GLY A 82 -12.37 -22.79 -2.06
CA GLY A 82 -11.66 -21.81 -1.23
C GLY A 82 -11.38 -22.34 0.18
N ASN A 83 -12.32 -23.06 0.80
CA ASN A 83 -12.12 -23.66 2.12
C ASN A 83 -11.03 -24.74 2.10
N ASP A 84 -11.00 -25.57 1.07
CA ASP A 84 -9.99 -26.64 0.91
C ASP A 84 -8.60 -26.04 0.68
N LEU A 85 -8.50 -25.02 -0.17
CA LEU A 85 -7.25 -24.27 -0.40
C LEU A 85 -6.79 -23.54 0.87
N PHE A 86 -7.71 -23.01 1.67
CA PHE A 86 -7.39 -22.37 2.94
C PHE A 86 -6.81 -23.36 3.94
N LYS A 87 -7.38 -24.58 4.03
CA LYS A 87 -6.83 -25.67 4.86
C LYS A 87 -5.45 -26.11 4.37
N ALA A 88 -5.23 -26.09 3.06
CA ALA A 88 -3.92 -26.37 2.44
C ALA A 88 -2.92 -25.20 2.56
N GLN A 89 -3.24 -24.13 3.32
CA GLN A 89 -2.41 -22.93 3.51
C GLN A 89 -2.10 -22.14 2.22
N LYS A 90 -2.81 -22.41 1.13
CA LYS A 90 -2.68 -21.69 -0.14
C LYS A 90 -3.57 -20.45 -0.14
N PHE A 91 -3.25 -19.47 0.70
CA PHE A 91 -4.12 -18.33 0.96
C PHE A 91 -4.37 -17.43 -0.26
N LYS A 92 -3.40 -17.30 -1.17
CA LYS A 92 -3.56 -16.50 -2.41
C LYS A 92 -4.60 -17.14 -3.34
N GLU A 93 -4.44 -18.43 -3.63
CA GLU A 93 -5.39 -19.19 -4.45
C GLU A 93 -6.76 -19.28 -3.79
N ALA A 94 -6.82 -19.44 -2.46
CA ALA A 94 -8.06 -19.42 -1.71
C ALA A 94 -8.79 -18.07 -1.87
N SER A 95 -8.06 -16.95 -1.77
CA SER A 95 -8.64 -15.61 -1.94
C SER A 95 -9.20 -15.40 -3.35
N ASP A 96 -8.50 -15.88 -4.39
CA ASP A 96 -8.99 -15.83 -5.77
C ASP A 96 -10.29 -16.65 -5.92
N ALA A 97 -10.35 -17.87 -5.37
CA ALA A 97 -11.55 -18.71 -5.42
C ALA A 97 -12.76 -18.06 -4.72
N TYR A 98 -12.55 -17.45 -3.55
CA TYR A 98 -13.61 -16.70 -2.88
C TYR A 98 -14.06 -15.46 -3.66
N LEU A 99 -13.14 -14.73 -4.30
CA LEU A 99 -13.49 -13.61 -5.18
C LEU A 99 -14.31 -14.07 -6.39
N GLN A 100 -13.97 -15.21 -6.98
CA GLN A 100 -14.78 -15.85 -8.03
C GLN A 100 -16.16 -16.31 -7.53
N ALA A 101 -16.29 -16.68 -6.25
CA ALA A 101 -17.60 -16.96 -5.67
C ALA A 101 -18.47 -15.69 -5.63
N LEU A 102 -17.87 -14.53 -5.33
CA LEU A 102 -18.60 -13.25 -5.28
C LEU A 102 -19.12 -12.80 -6.64
N THR A 103 -18.50 -13.21 -7.76
CA THR A 103 -19.01 -12.87 -9.10
C THR A 103 -20.35 -13.54 -9.40
N GLY A 104 -20.65 -14.65 -8.72
CA GLY A 104 -21.90 -15.41 -8.81
C GLY A 104 -23.11 -14.73 -8.18
N LEU A 105 -22.88 -13.73 -7.32
CA LEU A 105 -23.94 -13.10 -6.53
C LEU A 105 -24.74 -12.12 -7.40
N ASP A 106 -26.03 -12.37 -7.53
CA ASP A 106 -26.96 -11.46 -8.19
C ASP A 106 -27.39 -10.38 -7.18
N LEU A 107 -26.74 -9.21 -7.24
CA LEU A 107 -26.96 -8.11 -6.31
C LEU A 107 -28.23 -7.28 -6.65
N GLY A 108 -29.03 -7.69 -7.64
CA GLY A 108 -30.17 -6.89 -8.16
C GLY A 108 -31.58 -7.44 -7.88
N GLY A 109 -31.73 -8.60 -7.23
CA GLY A 109 -33.04 -9.25 -7.03
C GLY A 109 -33.79 -8.83 -5.75
N PRO A 110 -35.12 -9.02 -5.69
CA PRO A 110 -35.89 -8.89 -4.45
C PRO A 110 -35.38 -9.92 -3.41
N GLY A 111 -35.07 -9.49 -2.19
CA GLY A 111 -34.41 -10.31 -1.16
C GLY A 111 -32.89 -10.12 -1.05
N HIS A 112 -32.33 -9.12 -1.74
CA HIS A 112 -30.91 -8.76 -1.77
C HIS A 112 -30.23 -8.76 -0.39
N ASN A 113 -30.88 -8.19 0.63
CA ASN A 113 -30.29 -8.02 1.96
C ASN A 113 -30.06 -9.37 2.69
N ASP A 114 -30.96 -10.34 2.50
CA ASP A 114 -30.81 -11.67 3.11
C ASP A 114 -29.71 -12.49 2.42
N VAL A 115 -29.65 -12.45 1.09
CA VAL A 115 -28.58 -13.09 0.31
C VAL A 115 -27.20 -12.47 0.63
N GLN A 116 -27.16 -11.15 0.79
CA GLN A 116 -25.96 -10.43 1.19
C GLN A 116 -25.48 -10.85 2.59
N ARG A 117 -26.38 -10.89 3.57
CA ARG A 117 -26.01 -11.31 4.94
C ARG A 117 -25.59 -12.78 5.01
N ASP A 118 -26.34 -13.67 4.37
CA ASP A 118 -26.18 -15.11 4.62
C ASP A 118 -25.13 -15.76 3.70
N VAL A 119 -24.86 -15.18 2.54
CA VAL A 119 -23.90 -15.71 1.56
C VAL A 119 -22.70 -14.79 1.36
N GLN A 120 -22.91 -13.50 1.12
CA GLN A 120 -21.82 -12.56 0.81
C GLN A 120 -20.93 -12.27 2.03
N HIS A 121 -21.52 -12.02 3.21
CA HIS A 121 -20.73 -11.68 4.41
C HIS A 121 -19.80 -12.82 4.85
N PRO A 122 -20.23 -14.10 4.92
CA PRO A 122 -19.33 -15.20 5.27
C PRO A 122 -18.18 -15.39 4.27
N ILE A 123 -18.45 -15.28 2.96
CA ILE A 123 -17.41 -15.38 1.94
C ILE A 123 -16.41 -14.22 2.08
N THR A 124 -16.91 -13.01 2.31
CA THR A 124 -16.07 -11.83 2.51
C THR A 124 -15.21 -11.95 3.78
N CYS A 125 -15.78 -12.47 4.87
CA CYS A 125 -15.03 -12.77 6.10
C CYS A 125 -13.90 -13.79 5.87
N ASN A 126 -14.10 -14.77 5.00
CA ASN A 126 -13.06 -15.73 4.62
C ASN A 126 -11.97 -15.08 3.77
N ILE A 127 -12.32 -14.15 2.86
CA ILE A 127 -11.35 -13.35 2.10
C ILE A 127 -10.48 -12.51 3.05
N VAL A 128 -11.09 -11.82 4.02
CA VAL A 128 -10.37 -11.03 5.03
C VAL A 128 -9.42 -11.93 5.82
N ALA A 129 -9.85 -13.14 6.20
CA ALA A 129 -8.98 -14.10 6.88
C ALA A 129 -7.76 -14.50 6.02
N CYS A 130 -7.95 -14.69 4.71
CA CYS A 130 -6.85 -14.91 3.77
C CYS A 130 -5.90 -13.70 3.72
N MET A 131 -6.46 -12.48 3.63
CA MET A 131 -5.67 -11.24 3.59
C MET A 131 -4.84 -11.03 4.87
N LEU A 132 -5.40 -11.37 6.03
CA LEU A 132 -4.66 -11.37 7.29
C LEU A 132 -3.49 -12.37 7.28
N LYS A 133 -3.66 -13.54 6.66
CA LYS A 133 -2.58 -14.53 6.53
C LYS A 133 -1.51 -14.13 5.50
N LEU A 134 -1.89 -13.33 4.51
CA LEU A 134 -0.99 -12.77 3.50
C LEU A 134 -0.36 -11.44 3.91
N GLU A 135 -0.56 -11.00 5.16
CA GLU A 135 -0.05 -9.73 5.69
C GLU A 135 -0.52 -8.48 4.92
N GLN A 136 -1.69 -8.57 4.27
CA GLN A 136 -2.29 -7.46 3.51
C GLN A 136 -3.24 -6.67 4.41
N TRP A 137 -2.69 -6.07 5.47
CA TRP A 137 -3.46 -5.43 6.56
C TRP A 137 -4.40 -4.33 6.07
N ASP A 138 -3.93 -3.42 5.22
CA ASP A 138 -4.73 -2.31 4.68
C ASP A 138 -5.96 -2.80 3.90
N LYS A 139 -5.77 -3.86 3.10
CA LYS A 139 -6.87 -4.43 2.30
C LYS A 139 -7.85 -5.17 3.21
N ALA A 140 -7.35 -5.89 4.21
CA ALA A 140 -8.18 -6.57 5.21
C ALA A 140 -9.09 -5.57 5.95
N VAL A 141 -8.56 -4.40 6.35
CA VAL A 141 -9.35 -3.34 6.98
C VAL A 141 -10.46 -2.84 6.06
N LYS A 142 -10.14 -2.56 4.79
CA LYS A 142 -11.13 -2.06 3.80
C LYS A 142 -12.25 -3.08 3.58
N MET A 143 -11.90 -4.34 3.34
CA MET A 143 -12.88 -5.41 3.10
C MET A 143 -13.74 -5.68 4.33
N ALA A 144 -13.15 -5.74 5.53
CA ALA A 144 -13.91 -5.92 6.76
C ALA A 144 -14.84 -4.73 7.04
N SER A 145 -14.43 -3.51 6.68
CA SER A 145 -15.27 -2.31 6.84
C SER A 145 -16.48 -2.31 5.91
N ILE A 146 -16.37 -2.87 4.71
CA ILE A 146 -17.53 -3.06 3.81
C ILE A 146 -18.57 -3.94 4.49
N VAL A 147 -18.16 -5.08 5.05
CA VAL A 147 -19.08 -5.98 5.79
C VAL A 147 -19.71 -5.27 6.99
N LEU A 148 -18.92 -4.52 7.75
CA LEU A 148 -19.41 -3.81 8.94
C LEU A 148 -20.30 -2.60 8.62
N THR A 149 -20.23 -2.08 7.39
CA THR A 149 -21.15 -1.03 6.92
C THR A 149 -22.55 -1.61 6.68
N ALA A 150 -22.63 -2.86 6.21
CA ALA A 150 -23.88 -3.58 6.03
C ALA A 150 -24.39 -4.25 7.32
N GLU A 151 -23.49 -4.86 8.09
CA GLU A 151 -23.79 -5.59 9.33
C GLU A 151 -22.80 -5.18 10.44
N PRO A 152 -23.10 -4.12 11.20
CA PRO A 152 -22.19 -3.61 12.24
C PRO A 152 -22.01 -4.57 13.42
N THR A 153 -22.96 -5.49 13.61
CA THR A 153 -22.95 -6.53 14.65
C THR A 153 -22.14 -7.77 14.28
N ASN A 154 -21.49 -7.78 13.11
CA ASN A 154 -20.72 -8.93 12.67
C ASN A 154 -19.41 -9.09 13.46
N VAL A 155 -19.45 -9.91 14.50
CA VAL A 155 -18.33 -10.19 15.41
C VAL A 155 -17.08 -10.67 14.67
N LYS A 156 -17.22 -11.52 13.64
CA LYS A 156 -16.07 -12.05 12.89
C LYS A 156 -15.33 -10.92 12.18
N SER A 157 -16.04 -10.02 11.54
CA SER A 157 -15.46 -8.85 10.87
C SER A 157 -14.83 -7.88 11.87
N LEU A 158 -15.45 -7.64 13.02
CA LEU A 158 -14.88 -6.81 14.10
C LEU A 158 -13.54 -7.37 14.60
N VAL A 159 -13.51 -8.66 14.94
CA VAL A 159 -12.29 -9.33 15.42
C VAL A 159 -11.18 -9.33 14.37
N GLN A 160 -11.52 -9.58 13.10
CA GLN A 160 -10.56 -9.57 12.00
C GLN A 160 -10.01 -8.17 11.72
N ARG A 161 -10.88 -7.14 11.72
CA ARG A 161 -10.47 -5.74 11.55
C ARG A 161 -9.61 -5.25 12.72
N ALA A 162 -9.95 -5.64 13.95
CA ALA A 162 -9.13 -5.36 15.13
C ALA A 162 -7.71 -5.94 15.00
N ARG A 163 -7.58 -7.19 14.51
CA ARG A 163 -6.28 -7.81 14.23
C ARG A 163 -5.51 -7.05 13.15
N ALA A 164 -6.17 -6.64 12.07
CA ALA A 164 -5.53 -5.84 11.02
C ALA A 164 -5.04 -4.48 11.55
N TYR A 165 -5.85 -3.77 12.32
CA TYR A 165 -5.45 -2.50 12.94
C TYR A 165 -4.30 -2.65 13.94
N MET A 166 -4.25 -3.76 14.67
CA MET A 166 -3.13 -4.06 15.57
C MET A 166 -1.79 -4.16 14.79
N HIS A 167 -1.80 -4.75 13.60
CA HIS A 167 -0.61 -4.84 12.73
C HIS A 167 -0.26 -3.51 12.06
N LEU A 168 -1.24 -2.62 11.84
CA LEU A 168 -1.03 -1.26 11.34
C LEU A 168 -0.62 -0.26 12.44
N GLU A 169 -0.39 -0.73 13.67
CA GLU A 169 -0.10 0.09 14.86
C GLU A 169 -1.22 1.09 15.23
N ASP A 170 -2.41 0.92 14.66
CA ASP A 170 -3.63 1.67 14.93
C ASP A 170 -4.35 1.10 16.17
N PHE A 171 -3.65 1.07 17.31
CA PHE A 171 -4.09 0.36 18.53
C PHE A 171 -5.42 0.87 19.11
N ASP A 172 -5.76 2.13 18.89
CA ASP A 172 -6.99 2.72 19.42
C ASP A 172 -8.22 2.25 18.63
N LYS A 173 -8.11 2.12 17.31
CA LYS A 173 -9.16 1.50 16.48
C LYS A 173 -9.27 0.00 16.75
N ALA A 174 -8.12 -0.68 16.90
CA ALA A 174 -8.09 -2.09 17.24
C ALA A 174 -8.83 -2.40 18.56
N ARG A 175 -8.64 -1.58 19.58
CA ARG A 175 -9.36 -1.70 20.86
C ARG A 175 -10.84 -1.44 20.72
N LYS A 176 -11.25 -0.40 19.99
CA LYS A 176 -12.67 -0.09 19.78
C LYS A 176 -13.40 -1.28 19.15
N ASP A 177 -12.82 -1.86 18.10
CA ASP A 177 -13.39 -3.04 17.43
C ASP A 177 -13.42 -4.27 18.34
N ALA A 178 -12.36 -4.48 19.15
CA ALA A 178 -12.33 -5.59 20.10
C ALA A 178 -13.37 -5.42 21.22
N ILE A 179 -13.54 -4.21 21.78
CA ILE A 179 -14.56 -3.94 22.81
C ILE A 179 -15.97 -4.15 22.23
N ALA A 180 -16.24 -3.63 21.02
CA ALA A 180 -17.52 -3.85 20.36
C ALA A 180 -17.81 -5.35 20.15
N ALA A 181 -16.79 -6.16 19.83
CA ALA A 181 -16.95 -7.61 19.75
C ALA A 181 -17.18 -8.27 21.13
N GLN A 182 -16.61 -7.72 22.20
CA GLN A 182 -16.82 -8.18 23.57
C GLN A 182 -18.25 -7.93 24.05
N ASP A 183 -18.79 -6.75 23.74
CA ASP A 183 -20.17 -6.35 24.09
C ASP A 183 -21.20 -7.25 23.40
N LEU A 184 -20.84 -7.84 22.25
CA LEU A 184 -21.63 -8.84 21.51
C LEU A 184 -21.41 -10.29 22.00
N ALA A 185 -20.94 -10.47 23.24
CA ALA A 185 -20.74 -11.74 23.93
C ALA A 185 -19.66 -12.68 23.36
N HIS A 186 -18.68 -12.17 22.61
CA HIS A 186 -17.52 -12.96 22.19
C HIS A 186 -16.36 -12.81 23.18
N ASP A 187 -15.75 -13.92 23.61
CA ASP A 187 -14.52 -13.84 24.38
C ASP A 187 -13.36 -13.37 23.50
N VAL A 188 -13.01 -12.10 23.67
CA VAL A 188 -11.89 -11.42 23.02
C VAL A 188 -10.82 -11.02 24.03
N SER A 189 -10.86 -11.56 25.25
CA SER A 189 -9.94 -11.20 26.34
C SER A 189 -8.48 -11.38 25.93
N LYS A 190 -8.18 -12.48 25.23
CA LYS A 190 -6.84 -12.76 24.69
C LYS A 190 -6.42 -11.75 23.62
N LEU A 191 -7.36 -11.30 22.77
CA LEU A 191 -7.08 -10.30 21.73
C LEU A 191 -6.79 -8.95 22.37
N LEU A 192 -7.61 -8.51 23.32
CA LEU A 192 -7.40 -7.25 24.06
C LEU A 192 -6.05 -7.23 24.78
N GLU A 193 -5.68 -8.33 25.43
CA GLU A 193 -4.38 -8.45 26.08
C GLU A 193 -3.22 -8.42 25.07
N THR A 194 -3.39 -9.07 23.92
CA THR A 194 -2.39 -9.01 22.84
C THR A 194 -2.22 -7.59 22.32
N ILE A 195 -3.32 -6.86 22.07
CA ILE A 195 -3.29 -5.45 21.65
C ILE A 195 -2.58 -4.59 22.69
N ARG A 196 -2.87 -4.79 23.98
CA ARG A 196 -2.24 -4.06 25.10
C ARG A 196 -0.73 -4.29 25.13
N ARG A 197 -0.28 -5.54 25.03
CA ARG A 197 1.15 -5.90 25.00
C ARG A 197 1.84 -5.30 23.80
N THR A 198 1.30 -5.48 22.60
CA THR A 198 1.89 -4.94 21.36
C THR A 198 2.00 -3.43 21.40
N GLN A 199 0.98 -2.72 21.91
CA GLN A 199 1.06 -1.26 22.06
C GLN A 199 2.16 -0.84 23.04
N LEU A 200 2.32 -1.53 24.16
CA LEU A 200 3.38 -1.21 25.12
C LEU A 200 4.77 -1.39 24.50
N HIS A 201 4.96 -2.47 23.74
CA HIS A 201 6.21 -2.69 23.00
C HIS A 201 6.47 -1.60 21.96
N ALA A 202 5.47 -1.22 21.16
CA ALA A 202 5.59 -0.14 20.18
C ALA A 202 5.92 1.20 20.85
N ARG A 203 5.26 1.54 21.97
CA ARG A 203 5.55 2.77 22.75
C ARG A 203 6.98 2.78 23.29
N ARG A 204 7.48 1.65 23.81
CA ARG A 204 8.87 1.53 24.29
C ARG A 204 9.86 1.73 23.15
N GLN A 205 9.65 1.10 22.00
CA GLN A 205 10.52 1.31 20.84
C GLN A 205 10.53 2.76 20.36
N GLN A 206 9.36 3.42 20.35
CA GLN A 206 9.28 4.83 19.99
C GLN A 206 10.01 5.74 20.99
N GLN A 207 9.93 5.45 22.29
CA GLN A 207 10.70 6.16 23.31
C GLN A 207 12.21 5.97 23.15
N VAL A 208 12.67 4.76 22.83
CA VAL A 208 14.09 4.48 22.57
C VAL A 208 14.56 5.22 21.31
N LYS A 209 13.77 5.22 20.23
CA LYS A 209 14.09 5.97 19.00
C LYS A 209 14.19 7.47 19.27
N THR A 210 13.18 8.05 19.92
CA THR A 210 13.16 9.48 20.21
C THR A 210 14.24 9.90 21.22
N SER A 211 14.58 9.06 22.20
CA SER A 211 15.68 9.34 23.13
C SER A 211 17.04 9.24 22.43
N PHE A 212 17.22 8.25 21.56
CA PHE A 212 18.40 8.12 20.70
C PHE A 212 18.56 9.33 19.79
N GLU A 213 17.50 9.74 19.06
CA GLU A 213 17.50 10.92 18.19
C GLU A 213 17.86 12.19 18.96
N LYS A 214 17.29 12.40 20.15
CA LYS A 214 17.61 13.55 21.02
C LYS A 214 19.07 13.54 21.47
N ASN A 215 19.59 12.37 21.88
CA ASN A 215 20.99 12.24 22.28
C ASN A 215 21.94 12.45 21.10
N MET A 216 21.58 11.96 19.92
CA MET A 216 22.31 12.16 18.68
C MET A 216 22.34 13.65 18.28
N MET A 217 21.20 14.35 18.33
CA MET A 217 21.12 15.78 18.01
C MET A 217 21.97 16.64 18.95
N LYS A 218 22.04 16.29 20.25
CA LYS A 218 22.94 16.95 21.21
C LYS A 218 24.42 16.79 20.85
N HIS A 219 24.83 15.62 20.38
CA HIS A 219 26.24 15.33 20.06
C HIS A 219 26.62 15.72 18.63
N ILE A 220 25.66 15.83 17.70
CA ILE A 220 25.89 16.27 16.32
C ILE A 220 26.52 17.66 16.26
N GLY A 221 26.13 18.60 17.14
CA GLY A 221 26.77 19.92 17.22
C GLY A 221 28.27 19.86 17.54
N SER A 222 28.69 18.89 18.35
CA SER A 222 30.11 18.66 18.67
C SER A 222 30.92 18.20 17.45
N ILE A 223 30.31 17.46 16.51
CA ILE A 223 30.98 16.95 15.30
C ILE A 223 31.31 18.08 14.32
N TYR A 224 30.50 19.14 14.27
CA TYR A 224 30.74 20.28 13.37
C TYR A 224 31.78 21.29 13.90
N HIS A 225 32.11 21.25 15.20
CA HIS A 225 33.13 22.11 15.80
C HIS A 225 34.58 21.61 15.64
N ASP A 226 34.79 20.40 15.12
CA ASP A 226 36.12 19.81 14.88
C ASP A 226 36.81 20.27 13.58
N LYS A 227 36.18 21.14 12.79
CA LYS A 227 36.88 21.87 11.73
C LYS A 227 37.71 22.99 12.37
N LYS A 228 38.93 22.66 12.82
CA LYS A 228 39.96 23.67 13.05
C LYS A 228 40.08 24.50 11.77
N PRO A 229 39.91 25.84 11.80
CA PRO A 229 40.28 26.66 10.65
C PRO A 229 41.75 26.36 10.33
N PRO A 230 42.13 26.24 9.04
CA PRO A 230 43.52 25.97 8.68
C PRO A 230 44.42 27.02 9.34
N PRO A 231 45.62 26.63 9.79
CA PRO A 231 46.52 27.54 10.50
C PRO A 231 46.73 28.80 9.65
N ASN A 232 46.48 29.93 10.29
CA ASN A 232 46.59 31.26 9.70
C ASN A 232 48.02 31.44 9.16
N PRO A 233 48.23 31.75 7.86
CA PRO A 233 49.55 31.96 7.30
C PRO A 233 50.06 33.36 7.69
N SER A 234 50.26 33.62 8.98
CA SER A 234 51.01 34.78 9.46
C SER A 234 52.51 34.46 9.40
N ASN A 235 53.01 34.35 8.17
CA ASN A 235 54.39 34.67 7.76
C ASN A 235 54.47 34.57 6.23
N VAL A 236 53.66 35.39 5.54
CA VAL A 236 53.95 35.79 4.16
C VAL A 236 53.88 37.31 4.14
N THR A 237 55.02 37.92 3.87
CA THR A 237 55.20 39.35 3.66
C THR A 237 54.18 39.87 2.65
N LEU A 238 53.34 40.83 3.07
CA LEU A 238 52.47 41.56 2.16
C LEU A 238 53.33 42.34 1.14
N SER A 239 53.38 41.86 -0.10
CA SER A 239 53.62 42.74 -1.24
C SER A 239 52.29 43.42 -1.62
N LYS A 240 52.34 44.74 -1.80
CA LYS A 240 51.17 45.59 -2.04
C LYS A 240 50.40 45.13 -3.30
N PRO A 241 49.05 45.10 -3.30
CA PRO A 241 48.28 44.71 -4.48
C PRO A 241 48.34 45.80 -5.57
N SER A 242 48.45 45.35 -6.82
CA SER A 242 48.59 46.19 -8.01
C SER A 242 47.30 46.98 -8.33
N PRO A 243 47.39 48.09 -9.10
CA PRO A 243 46.31 49.07 -9.27
C PRO A 243 45.09 48.57 -10.04
N THR A 244 45.17 47.41 -10.70
CA THR A 244 44.14 46.90 -11.62
C THR A 244 42.91 46.34 -10.91
N LEU A 245 43.06 45.79 -9.70
CA LEU A 245 41.95 45.23 -8.91
C LEU A 245 40.93 46.27 -8.41
N ARG A 246 41.35 47.54 -8.26
CA ARG A 246 40.44 48.63 -7.88
C ARG A 246 39.49 49.03 -9.01
N LEU A 247 39.97 49.03 -10.25
CA LEU A 247 39.14 49.34 -11.42
C LEU A 247 38.04 48.29 -11.61
N TRP A 248 38.37 47.01 -11.47
CA TRP A 248 37.41 45.91 -11.62
C TRP A 248 36.28 45.96 -10.58
N ARG A 249 36.59 46.29 -9.32
CA ARG A 249 35.56 46.49 -8.28
C ARG A 249 34.60 47.62 -8.64
N GLN A 250 35.11 48.72 -9.19
CA GLN A 250 34.27 49.86 -9.58
C GLN A 250 33.39 49.53 -10.78
N VAL A 251 33.92 48.82 -11.78
CA VAL A 251 33.16 48.39 -12.96
C VAL A 251 32.05 47.42 -12.56
N VAL A 252 32.33 46.42 -11.72
CA VAL A 252 31.31 45.46 -11.25
C VAL A 252 30.20 46.15 -10.46
N GLN A 253 30.56 47.09 -9.57
CA GLN A 253 29.55 47.86 -8.82
C GLN A 253 28.69 48.73 -9.74
N ASN A 254 29.26 49.32 -10.78
CA ASN A 254 28.52 50.13 -11.73
C ASN A 254 27.59 49.27 -12.61
N VAL A 255 28.03 48.08 -13.02
CA VAL A 255 27.18 47.11 -13.77
C VAL A 255 25.98 46.66 -12.93
N PHE A 256 26.19 46.36 -11.64
CA PHE A 256 25.09 46.00 -10.74
C PHE A 256 24.09 47.14 -10.53
N LYS A 257 24.56 48.39 -10.46
CA LYS A 257 23.69 49.56 -10.36
C LYS A 257 22.86 49.78 -11.63
N CYS A 258 23.45 49.60 -12.81
CA CYS A 258 22.72 49.67 -14.08
C CYS A 258 21.68 48.56 -14.21
N LEU A 259 22.01 47.32 -13.82
CA LEU A 259 21.07 46.20 -13.81
C LEU A 259 19.91 46.42 -12.83
N ALA A 260 20.19 46.93 -11.62
CA ALA A 260 19.15 47.25 -10.64
C ALA A 260 18.23 48.39 -11.13
N TRP A 261 18.77 49.40 -11.81
CA TRP A 261 17.97 50.48 -12.42
C TRP A 261 17.10 49.96 -13.57
N ALA A 262 17.66 49.14 -14.47
CA ALA A 262 16.92 48.54 -15.57
C ALA A 262 15.78 47.61 -15.09
N LEU A 263 16.03 46.81 -14.05
CA LEU A 263 15.01 45.95 -13.45
C LEU A 263 13.88 46.76 -12.80
N ASN A 264 14.20 47.90 -12.18
CA ASN A 264 13.19 48.80 -11.61
C ASN A 264 12.36 49.52 -12.69
N LEU A 265 12.91 49.79 -13.88
CA LEU A 265 12.15 50.31 -15.02
C LEU A 265 11.25 49.25 -15.68
N CYS A 266 11.68 47.99 -15.73
CA CYS A 266 10.91 46.91 -16.35
C CYS A 266 9.78 46.36 -15.45
N PHE A 267 9.92 46.43 -14.12
CA PHE A 267 8.97 45.81 -13.19
C PHE A 267 8.34 46.80 -12.18
N GLY A 268 8.73 48.07 -12.20
CA GLY A 268 8.22 49.10 -11.30
C GLY A 268 6.94 49.79 -11.79
N LYS A 269 5.81 49.06 -11.80
CA LYS A 269 4.43 49.55 -11.52
C LYS A 269 3.38 48.52 -11.99
N ARG A 270 2.96 47.63 -11.10
CA ARG A 270 1.53 47.27 -10.98
C ARG A 270 1.10 47.55 -9.55
N LYS A 271 0.62 48.77 -9.33
CA LYS A 271 -0.22 49.07 -8.18
C LYS A 271 -1.51 48.26 -8.36
N LEU A 272 -1.76 47.33 -7.45
CA LEU A 272 -3.09 46.81 -7.19
C LEU A 272 -3.91 47.97 -6.62
N ALA A 273 -4.91 48.41 -7.38
CA ALA A 273 -6.15 48.98 -6.87
C ALA A 273 -7.24 47.95 -7.19
#